data_AF-A0A8B9M393-F1
#
_entry.id   AF-A0A8B9M393-F1
#
_cell.length_a   1.000
_cell.length_b   1.000
_cell.length_c   1.000
_cell.angle_alpha   90.00
_cell.angle_beta   90.00
_cell.angle_gamma   90.00
#
_symmetry.space_group_name_H-M   'P 1'
#
loop_
_entity.id
_entity.type
_entity.pdbx_description
1 polymer ?
#
loop_
_entity_poly.entity_id
_entity_poly.type
_entity_poly.pdbx_seq_one_letter_code
_entity_poly.pdbx_strand_id
1 'polypeptide(L)' 'MGLTRQYLRYGPAALFGLVGSARGNVVFVALRGERGRFVAVPACEHVFVWDTRKGEKVRTILGEPVEGTL' A
#
# COMPACT_ATOMS: atom_id res chain seq x y z
N MET A 1 -37.50 11.95 13.35
CA MET A 1 -36.64 10.88 13.91
C MET A 1 -35.24 11.10 13.35
N GLY A 2 -34.29 11.53 14.19
CA GLY A 2 -32.91 11.78 13.75
C GLY A 2 -32.16 10.46 13.60
N LEU A 3 -31.63 10.20 12.41
CA LEU A 3 -30.64 9.15 12.19
C LEU A 3 -29.49 9.36 13.17
N THR A 4 -29.42 8.55 14.22
CA THR A 4 -28.31 8.58 15.16
C THR A 4 -27.06 8.08 14.43
N ARG A 5 -25.90 8.68 14.72
CA ARG A 5 -24.58 8.20 14.25
C ARG A 5 -24.26 6.75 14.62
N GLN A 6 -25.14 6.10 15.37
CA GLN A 6 -25.01 4.77 15.95
C GLN A 6 -24.92 3.65 14.91
N TYR A 7 -25.31 3.90 13.65
CA TYR A 7 -25.22 2.95 12.55
C TYR A 7 -24.07 3.20 11.58
N LEU A 8 -23.23 4.21 11.82
CA LEU A 8 -22.08 4.47 10.96
C LEU A 8 -21.02 3.38 11.21
N ARG A 9 -20.70 2.60 10.18
CA ARG A 9 -19.63 1.61 10.26
C ARG A 9 -18.28 2.32 10.08
N TYR A 10 -17.28 1.90 10.86
CA TYR A 10 -15.90 2.28 10.62
C TYR A 10 -15.38 1.52 9.40
N GLY A 11 -14.84 2.25 8.44
CA GLY A 11 -14.10 1.69 7.31
C GLY A 11 -12.59 1.90 7.48
N PRO A 12 -11.75 1.09 6.82
CA PRO A 12 -10.32 1.34 6.77
C PRO A 12 -10.04 2.73 6.19
N ALA A 13 -9.16 3.48 6.86
CA ALA A 13 -8.71 4.80 6.45
C ALA A 13 -7.28 4.74 5.90
N ALA A 14 -6.74 5.89 5.46
CA ALA A 14 -5.42 5.95 4.85
C ALA A 14 -4.30 5.40 5.77
N LEU A 15 -3.45 4.53 5.21
CA LEU A 15 -2.23 4.03 5.84
C LEU A 15 -1.04 4.97 5.55
N PHE A 16 -0.35 5.43 6.59
CA PHE A 16 0.82 6.31 6.51
C PHE A 16 1.94 5.86 7.45
N GLY A 17 3.18 6.32 7.19
CA GLY A 17 4.35 6.01 8.02
C GLY A 17 5.00 4.64 7.80
N LEU A 18 4.34 3.73 7.07
CA LEU A 18 4.89 2.42 6.73
C LEU A 18 5.77 2.50 5.46
N VAL A 19 7.05 2.17 5.59
CA VAL A 19 7.99 2.08 4.46
C VAL A 19 8.00 0.67 3.86
N GLY A 20 7.90 -0.34 4.71
CA GLY A 20 7.94 -1.74 4.34
C GLY A 20 7.85 -2.69 5.51
N SER A 21 7.52 -3.95 5.22
CA SER A 21 7.53 -5.05 6.17
C SER A 21 8.87 -5.77 6.17
N ALA A 22 9.46 -5.97 7.35
CA ALA A 22 10.74 -6.67 7.51
C ALA A 22 10.66 -8.18 7.16
N ARG A 23 9.45 -8.76 7.14
CA ARG A 23 9.25 -10.19 6.81
C ARG A 23 9.06 -10.45 5.32
N GLY A 24 8.83 -9.42 4.52
CA GLY A 24 8.53 -9.60 3.10
C GLY A 24 9.73 -9.35 2.20
N ASN A 25 9.70 -9.93 1.00
CA ASN A 25 10.78 -9.79 0.04
C ASN A 25 10.83 -8.37 -0.53
N VAL A 26 12.02 -7.78 -0.52
CA VAL A 26 12.33 -6.50 -1.15
C VAL A 26 12.95 -6.77 -2.52
N VAL A 27 12.37 -6.23 -3.59
CA VAL A 27 12.80 -6.53 -4.97
C VAL A 27 12.99 -5.25 -5.77
N PHE A 28 14.11 -5.15 -6.49
CA PHE A 28 14.31 -4.09 -7.47
C PHE A 28 13.48 -4.36 -8.72
N VAL A 29 12.66 -3.40 -9.13
CA VAL A 29 11.78 -3.51 -10.28
C VAL A 29 12.23 -2.58 -11.40
N ALA A 30 12.11 -3.06 -12.63
CA ALA A 30 12.33 -2.24 -13.82
C ALA A 30 11.04 -1.49 -14.12
N LEU A 31 11.05 -0.16 -13.97
CA LEU A 31 9.90 0.68 -14.31
C LEU A 31 10.31 1.65 -15.41
N ARG A 32 9.50 1.78 -16.46
CA ARG A 32 9.72 2.72 -17.58
C ARG A 32 11.10 2.57 -18.26
N GLY A 33 11.64 1.36 -18.30
CA GLY A 33 12.95 1.07 -18.91
C GLY A 33 14.16 1.33 -18.01
N GLU A 34 13.97 1.91 -16.81
CA GLU A 34 15.05 2.09 -15.83
C GLU A 34 15.11 0.89 -14.87
N ARG A 35 16.26 0.21 -14.84
CA ARG A 35 16.55 -0.89 -13.90
C ARG A 35 17.33 -0.37 -12.69
N GLY A 36 16.98 -0.86 -11.49
CA GLY A 36 17.73 -0.59 -10.25
C GLY A 36 17.37 0.71 -9.52
N ARG A 37 16.43 1.50 -10.02
CA ARG A 37 15.96 2.73 -9.36
C ARG A 37 14.73 2.52 -8.46
N PHE A 38 13.83 1.65 -8.90
CA PHE A 38 12.58 1.43 -8.19
C PHE A 38 12.67 0.17 -7.35
N VAL A 39 12.20 0.25 -6.11
CA VAL A 39 12.16 -0.88 -5.19
C VAL A 39 10.70 -1.15 -4.82
N ALA A 40 10.27 -2.39 -5.04
CA ALA A 40 9.00 -2.89 -4.57
C ALA A 40 9.18 -3.49 -3.16
N VAL A 41 8.38 -3.01 -2.22
CA VAL A 41 8.39 -3.43 -0.82
C VAL A 41 6.98 -3.78 -0.38
N PRO A 42 6.75 -4.95 0.22
CA PRO A 42 5.46 -5.30 0.78
C PRO A 42 5.19 -4.49 2.06
N ALA A 43 3.95 -4.01 2.20
CA ALA A 43 3.48 -3.15 3.27
C ALA A 43 2.04 -3.56 3.64
N CYS A 44 1.93 -4.42 4.66
CA CYS A 44 0.67 -5.06 5.06
C CYS A 44 -0.01 -5.79 3.87
N GLU A 45 -1.22 -5.39 3.51
CA GLU A 45 -2.00 -5.89 2.36
C GLU A 45 -1.64 -5.24 1.01
N HIS A 46 -0.68 -4.32 1.01
CA HIS A 46 -0.29 -3.55 -0.18
C HIS A 46 1.17 -3.79 -0.55
N VAL A 47 1.50 -3.49 -1.80
CA VAL A 47 2.90 -3.41 -2.25
C VAL A 47 3.22 -1.97 -2.64
N PHE A 48 4.19 -1.37 -1.97
CA PHE A 48 4.66 -0.02 -2.28
C PHE A 48 5.84 -0.07 -3.24
N VAL A 49 5.83 0.81 -4.23
CA VAL A 49 6.96 1.05 -5.12
C VAL A 49 7.59 2.39 -4.75
N TRP A 50 8.85 2.34 -4.33
CA TRP A 50 9.64 3.49 -3.91
C TRP A 50 10.67 3.85 -4.99
N ASP A 51 10.91 5.16 -5.17
CA ASP A 51 12.07 5.67 -5.91
C ASP A 51 13.23 5.83 -4.91
N THR A 52 14.26 5.00 -5.03
CA THR A 52 15.40 5.00 -4.09
C THR A 52 16.25 6.26 -4.18
N ARG A 53 16.20 7.00 -5.30
CA ARG A 53 16.96 8.23 -5.48
C ARG A 53 16.30 9.43 -4.82
N LYS A 54 14.96 9.47 -4.87
CA LYS A 54 14.17 10.57 -4.32
C LYS A 54 13.64 10.30 -2.90
N GLY A 55 13.60 9.04 -2.48
CA GLY A 55 12.96 8.64 -1.23
C GLY A 55 11.43 8.79 -1.26
N GLU A 56 10.84 8.88 -2.46
CA GLU A 56 9.42 9.12 -2.65
C GLU A 56 8.66 7.83 -3.01
N LYS A 57 7.44 7.69 -2.49
CA LYS A 57 6.53 6.61 -2.89
C LYS A 57 5.96 6.94 -4.27
N VAL A 58 6.31 6.12 -5.26
CA VAL A 58 5.90 6.31 -6.66
C VAL A 58 4.53 5.70 -6.91
N ARG A 59 4.26 4.53 -6.32
CA ARG A 59 3.02 3.81 -6.56
C ARG A 59 2.64 2.93 -5.37
N THR A 60 1.34 2.80 -5.14
CA THR A 60 0.77 1.79 -4.26
C THR A 60 0.03 0.78 -5.13
N ILE A 61 0.37 -0.50 -5.00
CA ILE A 61 -0.36 -1.61 -5.60
C ILE A 61 -1.25 -2.17 -4.48
N LEU A 62 -2.55 -2.04 -4.66
CA LEU A 62 -3.54 -2.59 -3.74
C LEU A 62 -3.75 -4.06 -4.10
N GLY A 63 -3.77 -4.95 -3.10
CA GLY A 63 -4.35 -6.27 -3.29
C GLY A 63 -5.84 -6.11 -3.61
N GLU A 64 -6.39 -6.99 -4.46
CA GLU A 64 -7.83 -7.01 -4.67
C GLU A 64 -8.53 -7.31 -3.34
N PRO A 65 -9.61 -6.59 -3.01
CA PRO A 65 -10.43 -6.98 -1.88
C PRO A 65 -10.96 -8.39 -2.15
N VAL A 66 -10.74 -9.31 -1.22
CA VAL A 66 -11.40 -10.61 -1.25
C VAL A 66 -12.89 -10.33 -1.06
N GLU A 67 -13.63 -10.34 -2.16
CA GLU A 67 -15.07 -10.09 -2.19
C GLU A 67 -15.77 -11.31 -1.58
N GLY A 68 -15.84 -11.37 -0.24
CA GLY A 68 -16.45 -12.52 0.43
C GLY A 68 -16.20 -12.72 1.93
N THR A 69 -15.80 -11.73 2.72
CA THR A 69 -15.81 -11.90 4.19
C THR A 69 -16.18 -10.61 4.91
N LEU A 70 -17.37 -10.66 5.52
CA LEU A 70 -18.09 -9.74 6.43
C LEU A 70 -19.16 -8.81 5.81
#